data_AF-A0A358DD93-F1
#
_entry.id   AF-A0A358DD93-F1
#
_cell.length_a   1.000
_cell.length_b   1.000
_cell.length_c   1.000
_cell.angle_alpha   90.00
_cell.angle_beta   90.00
_cell.angle_gamma   90.00
#
_symmetry.space_group_name_H-M   'P 1'
#
loop_
_entity.id
_entity.type
_entity.pdbx_description
1 polymer ?
#
loop_
_entity_poly.entity_id
_entity_poly.type
_entity_poly.pdbx_seq_one_letter_code
_entity_poly.pdbx_strand_id
1 'polypeptide(L)' 'MAKQNIQQVKQRFGIIGVSSELDRAIDIALQVAPTDLSVLITGESGVGKENFPQ' A
#
# COMPACT_ATOMS: atom_id res chain seq x y z
N MET A 1 10.79 -16.46 1.23
CA MET A 1 10.59 -15.05 0.83
C MET A 1 10.46 -14.23 2.09
N ALA A 2 11.36 -13.27 2.33
CA ALA A 2 11.27 -12.42 3.51
C ALA A 2 10.01 -11.56 3.39
N LYS A 3 9.04 -11.76 4.30
CA LYS A 3 7.89 -10.87 4.43
C LYS A 3 8.46 -9.46 4.66
N GLN A 4 8.37 -8.57 3.67
CA GLN A 4 8.68 -7.16 3.88
C GLN A 4 7.89 -6.72 5.10
N ASN A 5 8.56 -6.10 6.08
CA ASN A 5 7.90 -5.74 7.31
C ASN A 5 6.94 -4.59 6.99
N ILE A 6 5.64 -4.90 6.87
CA ILE A 6 4.58 -3.93 6.57
C ILE A 6 4.65 -2.73 7.53
N GLN A 7 5.08 -2.92 8.78
CA GLN A 7 5.26 -1.83 9.73
C GLN A 7 6.37 -0.85 9.32
N GLN A 8 7.48 -1.35 8.76
CA GLN A 8 8.55 -0.50 8.24
C GLN A 8 8.07 0.28 7.01
N VAL A 9 7.29 -0.35 6.12
CA VAL A 9 6.70 0.33 4.96
C VAL A 9 5.74 1.43 5.42
N LYS A 10 4.84 1.11 6.34
CA LYS A 10 3.93 2.09 6.93
C LYS A 10 4.66 3.29 7.54
N GLN A 11 5.71 3.05 8.33
CA GLN A 11 6.53 4.12 8.92
C GLN A 11 7.24 4.95 7.84
N ARG A 12 7.81 4.30 6.82
CA ARG A 12 8.53 4.98 5.73
C ARG A 12 7.63 5.92 4.93
N PHE A 13 6.39 5.52 4.68
CA PHE A 13 5.42 6.29 3.88
C PHE A 13 4.42 7.09 4.75
N GLY A 14 4.63 7.16 6.06
CA GLY A 14 3.74 7.89 6.98
C GLY A 14 2.30 7.34 7.03
N ILE A 15 2.09 6.08 6.66
CA ILE A 15 0.78 5.43 6.67
C ILE A 15 0.45 5.03 8.10
N ILE A 16 -0.65 5.56 8.63
CA ILE A 16 -1.14 5.26 9.98
C ILE A 16 -2.40 4.39 9.85
N GLY A 17 -2.42 3.23 10.52
CA GLY A 17 -3.58 2.35 10.53
C GLY A 17 -3.21 0.88 10.76
N VAL A 18 -4.16 0.12 11.29
CA VAL A 18 -4.01 -1.32 11.61
C VAL A 18 -5.07 -2.20 10.94
N SER A 19 -5.79 -1.67 9.94
CA SER A 19 -6.80 -2.45 9.25
C SER A 19 -6.17 -3.53 8.37
N SER A 20 -6.78 -4.71 8.37
CA SER A 20 -6.34 -5.83 7.53
C SER A 20 -6.46 -5.54 6.03
N GLU A 21 -7.39 -4.67 5.64
CA GLU A 21 -7.57 -4.23 4.26
C GLU A 21 -6.42 -3.33 3.81
N LEU A 22 -5.94 -2.44 4.68
CA LEU A 22 -4.75 -1.62 4.43
C LEU A 22 -3.51 -2.48 4.30
N ASP A 23 -3.31 -3.44 5.20
CA ASP A 23 -2.19 -4.38 5.14
C ASP A 23 -2.18 -5.15 3.82
N ARG A 24 -3.35 -5.62 3.39
CA ARG A 24 -3.51 -6.30 2.09
C ARG A 24 -3.21 -5.37 0.92
N ALA A 25 -3.70 -4.13 0.95
CA ALA A 25 -3.45 -3.16 -0.12
C ALA A 25 -1.95 -2.85 -0.25
N ILE A 26 -1.25 -2.71 0.89
CA ILE A 26 0.22 -2.52 0.91
C ILE A 26 0.94 -3.76 0.36
N ASP A 27 0.51 -4.97 0.72
CA ASP A 27 1.11 -6.21 0.18
C ASP A 27 0.98 -6.26 -1.35
N ILE A 28 -0.23 -6.00 -1.88
CA ILE A 28 -0.47 -5.92 -3.32
C ILE A 28 0.42 -4.84 -3.96
N ALA A 29 0.50 -3.65 -3.36
CA ALA A 29 1.34 -2.56 -3.86
C ALA A 29 2.82 -2.98 -3.93
N LEU A 30 3.34 -3.66 -2.91
CA LEU A 30 4.72 -4.17 -2.88
C LEU A 30 4.97 -5.24 -3.95
N GLN A 31 3.96 -6.05 -4.27
CA GLN A 31 4.06 -7.08 -5.31
C GLN A 31 4.06 -6.50 -6.72
N VAL A 32 3.29 -5.44 -6.98
CA VAL A 32 3.19 -4.81 -8.32
C VAL A 32 4.23 -3.72 -8.55
N ALA A 33 4.77 -3.10 -7.49
CA ALA A 33 5.81 -2.05 -7.56
C ALA A 33 7.04 -2.37 -8.44
N PRO A 34 7.58 -3.60 -8.51
CA PRO A 34 8.72 -3.89 -9.39
C PRO A 34 8.34 -4.10 -10.86
N THR A 35 7.06 -4.00 -11.23
CA THR A 35 6.57 -4.26 -12.58
C THR A 35 6.07 -3.00 -13.26
N ASP A 36 6.13 -2.95 -14.58
CA ASP A 36 5.59 -1.87 -15.40
C ASP A 36 4.11 -2.14 -15.77
N LEU A 37 3.29 -2.42 -14.75
CA LEU A 37 1.85 -2.67 -14.93
C LEU A 37 1.03 -1.43 -14.54
N SER A 38 -0.03 -1.17 -15.30
CA SER A 38 -1.02 -0.16 -14.90
C SER A 38 -1.89 -0.68 -13.76
N VAL A 39 -1.91 0.04 -12.65
CA VAL A 39 -2.69 -0.29 -11.44
C VAL A 39 -3.82 0.72 -11.26
N LEU A 40 -5.03 0.23 -11.01
CA LEU A 40 -6.20 1.05 -10.68
C LEU A 40 -6.44 1.05 -9.18
N ILE A 41 -6.38 2.24 -8.55
CA ILE A 41 -6.68 2.42 -7.13
C ILE A 41 -8.11 2.92 -6.98
N THR A 42 -8.93 2.21 -6.21
CA THR A 42 -10.35 2.53 -5.99
C THR A 42 -10.66 2.70 -4.49
N GLY A 43 -11.81 3.30 -4.19
CA GLY A 43 -12.23 3.61 -2.82
C GLY A 43 -13.01 4.92 -2.72
N GLU A 44 -13.59 5.21 -1.56
CA GLU A 44 -14.43 6.38 -1.33
C GLU A 44 -13.64 7.69 -1.31
N SER A 45 -14.33 8.82 -1.36
CA SER A 45 -13.69 10.14 -1.25
C SER A 45 -13.04 10.29 0.14
N GLY A 46 -11.80 10.79 0.19
CA GLY A 46 -11.09 11.03 1.45
C GLY A 46 -10.39 9.83 2.11
N VAL A 47 -10.37 8.65 1.47
CA VAL A 47 -9.67 7.46 2.02
C VAL A 47 -8.16 7.43 1.75
N GLY A 48 -7.60 8.47 1.13
CA GLY A 48 -6.16 8.62 0.93
C GLY A 48 -5.56 7.81 -0.23
N LYS A 49 -6.35 7.51 -1.28
CA LYS A 49 -5.91 6.76 -2.49
C LYS A 49 -4.70 7.40 -3.19
N GLU A 50 -4.56 8.71 -3.06
CA GLU A 50 -3.50 9.52 -3.60
C GLU A 50 -2.13 9.31 -2.93
N ASN A 51 -2.10 8.69 -1.75
CA ASN A 51 -0.86 8.42 -1.01
C ASN A 51 -0.22 7.07 -1.40
N PHE A 52 -0.95 6.21 -2.12
CA PHE A 52 -0.48 4.88 -2.53
C PHE A 52 0.51 4.86 -3.71
N PRO A 53 0.40 5.72 -4.74
CA PRO A 53 1.32 5.70 -5.88
C PRO A 53 2.61 6.52 -5.66
N GLN A 54 2.76 7.20 -4.51
CA GLN A 54 3.96 7.99 -4.16
C GLN A 54 5.06 7.08 -3.58
#